data_AF-A0A5C7PH69-F1
#
_entry.id   AF-A0A5C7PH69-F1
#
_cell.length_a   1.000
_cell.length_b   1.000
_cell.length_c   1.000
_cell.angle_alpha   90.00
_cell.angle_beta   90.00
_cell.angle_gamma   90.00
#
_symmetry.space_group_name_H-M   'P 1'
#
loop_
_entity.id
_entity.type
_entity.pdbx_description
1 polymer ?
#
loop_
_entity_poly.entity_id
_entity_poly.type
_entity_poly.pdbx_seq_one_letter_code
_entity_poly.pdbx_strand_id
1 'polypeptide(L)'
;MHTFKGKTAKFYIPGVRYVHGPVRGRYRIMWPEYRSRYLETIQSGKLKPKEESELTAKCVADLLSEWDAVYSDDHPDAEKRGKPMPISAEVLLTECYQQSYYMLQRVVLGFGESLPDPEDGINEQLRAAERQQMSPKDLFEELQKEDDEQVGNSGEGCG
;
A
#
# COMPACT_ATOMS: atom_id res chain seq x y z
N MET A 1 -17.61 3.04 4.45
CA MET A 1 -16.45 3.65 3.78
C MET A 1 -16.42 3.07 2.38
N HIS A 2 -16.59 3.88 1.34
CA HIS A 2 -16.64 3.39 -0.05
C HIS A 2 -15.23 3.24 -0.56
N THR A 3 -14.63 2.08 -0.32
CA THR A 3 -13.40 1.68 -1.00
C THR A 3 -13.71 1.39 -2.45
N PHE A 4 -13.16 2.24 -3.33
CA PHE A 4 -13.36 2.12 -4.77
C PHE A 4 -12.66 0.85 -5.28
N LYS A 5 -13.32 0.02 -6.09
CA LYS A 5 -12.71 -1.14 -6.78
C LYS A 5 -11.83 -0.69 -7.97
N GLY A 6 -11.08 0.39 -7.80
CA GLY A 6 -10.24 0.96 -8.86
C GLY A 6 -8.83 0.38 -8.90
N LYS A 7 -8.11 0.87 -9.91
CA LYS A 7 -6.67 0.91 -10.17
C LYS A 7 -5.81 0.56 -8.94
N THR A 8 -5.03 -0.52 -9.03
CA THR A 8 -4.14 -0.98 -7.94
C THR A 8 -2.68 -0.88 -8.33
N ALA A 9 -1.85 -0.36 -7.44
CA ALA A 9 -0.40 -0.31 -7.61
C ALA A 9 0.27 -1.41 -6.78
N LYS A 10 1.36 -1.99 -7.31
CA LYS A 10 2.25 -2.87 -6.54
C LYS A 10 3.03 -2.05 -5.50
N PHE A 11 3.37 -2.69 -4.39
CA PHE A 11 4.36 -2.16 -3.45
C PHE A 11 5.32 -3.24 -2.96
N TYR A 12 6.50 -2.80 -2.55
CA TYR A 12 7.55 -3.55 -1.89
C TYR A 12 8.14 -2.69 -0.76
N ILE A 13 8.17 -3.27 0.44
CA ILE A 13 8.79 -2.69 1.63
C ILE A 13 9.89 -3.65 2.09
N PRO A 14 11.14 -3.19 2.21
CA PRO A 14 12.23 -4.05 2.62
C PRO A 14 12.05 -4.47 4.08
N GLY A 15 12.44 -5.72 4.36
CA GLY A 15 12.48 -6.24 5.72
C GLY A 15 13.53 -5.51 6.56
N VAL A 16 13.28 -5.37 7.87
CA VAL A 16 14.30 -4.92 8.81
C VAL A 16 15.14 -6.12 9.21
N ARG A 17 16.46 -6.00 9.03
CA ARG A 17 17.43 -7.07 9.29
C ARG A 17 17.23 -7.65 10.71
N TYR A 18 17.07 -8.97 10.80
CA TYR A 18 16.84 -9.73 12.03
C TYR A 18 15.52 -9.44 12.75
N VAL A 19 14.59 -8.70 12.15
CA VAL A 19 13.28 -8.41 12.75
C VAL A 19 12.18 -9.07 11.94
N HIS A 20 12.14 -8.85 10.62
CA HIS A 20 11.12 -9.44 9.74
C HIS A 20 11.59 -9.49 8.27
N GLY A 21 10.90 -10.29 7.45
CA GLY A 21 11.11 -10.36 6.00
C GLY A 21 10.52 -9.16 5.24
N PRO A 22 10.82 -9.02 3.94
CA PRO A 22 10.16 -8.03 3.09
C PRO A 22 8.64 -8.23 3.05
N VAL A 23 7.92 -7.16 2.77
CA VAL A 23 6.46 -7.19 2.57
C VAL A 23 6.14 -6.68 1.19
N ARG A 24 5.33 -7.44 0.46
CA ARG A 24 4.84 -7.13 -0.88
C ARG A 24 3.33 -7.14 -0.91
N GLY A 25 2.78 -6.47 -1.91
CA GLY A 25 1.35 -6.54 -2.13
C GLY A 25 0.86 -5.51 -3.11
N ARG A 26 -0.43 -5.21 -3.01
CA ARG A 26 -1.09 -4.19 -3.83
C ARG A 26 -2.00 -3.31 -2.99
N TYR A 27 -2.10 -2.05 -3.40
CA TYR A 27 -3.02 -1.08 -2.81
C TYR A 27 -3.79 -0.34 -3.90
N ARG A 28 -5.01 0.06 -3.58
CA ARG A 28 -5.85 0.91 -4.42
C ARG A 28 -5.31 2.33 -4.39
N ILE A 29 -5.19 2.93 -5.56
CA ILE A 29 -4.74 4.32 -5.67
C ILE A 29 -5.83 5.24 -5.12
N MET A 30 -5.42 6.16 -4.24
CA MET A 30 -6.30 7.16 -3.66
C MET A 30 -6.55 8.30 -4.65
N TRP A 31 -7.82 8.66 -4.87
CA TRP A 31 -8.19 9.84 -5.67
C TRP A 31 -7.67 11.14 -5.03
N PRO A 32 -7.19 12.12 -5.81
CA PRO A 32 -6.68 13.39 -5.29
C PRO A 32 -7.66 14.09 -4.34
N GLU A 33 -8.96 14.09 -4.63
CA GLU A 33 -10.00 14.73 -3.81
C GLU A 33 -10.16 14.05 -2.45
N TYR A 34 -10.12 12.71 -2.44
CA TYR A 34 -10.17 11.96 -1.18
C TYR A 34 -8.92 12.20 -0.35
N ARG A 35 -7.75 12.26 -1.00
CA ARG A 35 -6.47 12.59 -0.35
C ARG A 35 -6.51 13.97 0.29
N SER A 36 -7.02 14.97 -0.40
CA SER A 36 -7.18 16.32 0.14
C SER A 36 -8.08 16.34 1.37
N ARG A 37 -9.24 15.68 1.32
CA ARG A 37 -10.15 15.58 2.49
C ARG A 37 -9.53 14.85 3.67
N TYR A 38 -8.81 13.76 3.42
CA TYR A 38 -8.07 13.03 4.44
C TYR A 38 -7.02 13.93 5.11
N LEU A 39 -6.24 14.65 4.31
CA LEU A 39 -5.24 15.60 4.80
C LEU A 39 -5.85 16.74 5.62
N GLU A 40 -6.93 17.34 5.13
CA GLU A 40 -7.67 18.36 5.88
C GLU A 40 -8.16 17.83 7.23
N THR A 41 -8.65 16.59 7.25
CA THR A 41 -9.16 15.96 8.49
C THR A 41 -8.05 15.81 9.52
N ILE A 42 -6.87 15.31 9.12
CA ILE A 42 -5.73 15.15 10.02
C ILE A 42 -5.12 16.49 10.41
N GLN A 43 -4.92 17.41 9.45
CA GLN A 43 -4.32 18.72 9.70
C GLN A 43 -5.25 19.67 10.47
N SER A 44 -6.54 19.38 10.55
CA SER A 44 -7.49 20.22 11.30
C SER A 44 -7.18 20.32 12.79
N GLY A 45 -6.32 19.45 13.34
CA GLY A 45 -5.96 19.41 14.76
C GLY A 45 -7.15 19.10 15.68
N LYS A 46 -8.27 18.65 15.11
CA LYS A 46 -9.51 18.33 15.83
C LYS A 46 -9.48 16.93 16.44
N LEU A 47 -8.62 16.06 15.93
CA LEU A 47 -8.49 14.69 16.38
C LEU A 47 -7.38 14.58 17.43
N LYS A 48 -7.57 13.70 18.42
CA LYS A 48 -6.49 13.33 19.34
C LYS A 48 -5.49 12.41 18.61
N PRO A 49 -4.22 12.36 19.04
CA PRO A 49 -3.20 11.53 18.37
C PRO A 49 -3.59 10.05 18.19
N LYS A 50 -4.33 9.49 19.16
CA LYS A 50 -4.85 8.11 19.08
C LYS A 50 -5.91 7.97 17.98
N GLU A 51 -6.83 8.92 17.89
CA GLU A 51 -7.91 8.94 16.89
C GLU A 51 -7.35 9.14 15.48
N GLU A 52 -6.33 10.00 15.33
CA GLU A 52 -5.58 10.16 14.08
C GLU A 52 -4.91 8.87 13.65
N SER A 53 -4.26 8.17 14.58
CA SER A 53 -3.58 6.89 14.30
C SER A 53 -4.58 5.81 13.87
N GLU A 54 -5.72 5.70 14.55
CA GLU A 54 -6.79 4.75 14.19
C GLU A 54 -7.42 5.08 12.84
N LEU A 55 -7.67 6.37 12.54
CA LEU A 55 -8.19 6.80 11.25
C LEU A 55 -7.21 6.48 10.12
N THR A 56 -5.94 6.79 10.33
CA THR A 56 -4.86 6.49 9.39
C THR A 56 -4.78 4.99 9.12
N ALA A 57 -4.76 4.16 10.16
CA ALA A 57 -4.69 2.71 10.03
C ALA A 57 -5.90 2.14 9.30
N LYS A 58 -7.11 2.67 9.56
CA LYS A 58 -8.32 2.31 8.81
C LYS A 58 -8.21 2.66 7.34
N CYS A 59 -7.76 3.87 7.01
CA CYS A 59 -7.54 4.28 5.63
C CYS A 59 -6.53 3.38 4.92
N VAL A 60 -5.40 3.05 5.55
CA VAL A 60 -4.39 2.16 4.98
C VAL A 60 -4.97 0.75 4.76
N ALA A 61 -5.63 0.18 5.76
CA ALA A 61 -6.26 -1.14 5.66
C ALA A 61 -7.31 -1.22 4.54
N ASP A 62 -8.11 -0.16 4.37
CA ASP A 62 -9.15 -0.09 3.35
C ASP A 62 -8.57 -0.01 1.92
N LEU A 63 -7.43 0.67 1.77
CA LEU A 63 -6.76 0.82 0.48
C LEU A 63 -5.95 -0.42 0.11
N LEU A 64 -5.36 -1.11 1.07
CA LEU A 64 -4.67 -2.37 0.83
C LEU A 64 -5.65 -3.40 0.28
N SER A 65 -5.33 -3.94 -0.90
CA SER A 65 -6.11 -5.01 -1.51
C SER A 65 -5.58 -6.38 -1.15
N GLU A 66 -4.26 -6.51 -1.07
CA GLU A 66 -3.57 -7.75 -0.72
C GLU A 66 -2.15 -7.47 -0.23
N TRP A 67 -1.61 -8.40 0.55
CA TRP A 67 -0.20 -8.47 0.90
C TRP A 67 0.24 -9.91 1.15
N ASP A 68 1.54 -10.17 1.15
CA ASP A 68 2.14 -11.49 1.36
C ASP A 68 2.56 -11.76 2.82
N ALA A 69 2.19 -10.88 3.75
CA ALA A 69 2.58 -10.99 5.14
C ALA A 69 1.98 -12.24 5.83
N VAL A 70 2.84 -13.03 6.46
CA VAL A 70 2.50 -14.26 7.19
C VAL A 70 3.12 -14.20 8.58
N TYR A 71 2.40 -14.67 9.59
CA TYR A 71 2.95 -14.80 10.94
C TYR A 71 4.09 -15.81 10.97
N SER A 72 5.19 -15.46 11.64
CA SER A 72 6.34 -16.36 11.81
C SER A 72 5.96 -17.67 12.52
N ASP A 73 6.68 -18.74 12.22
CA ASP A 73 6.48 -20.06 12.84
C ASP A 73 6.80 -20.06 14.35
N ASP A 74 7.55 -19.07 14.83
CA ASP A 74 7.88 -18.87 16.24
C ASP A 74 6.93 -17.90 16.98
N HIS A 75 5.82 -17.49 16.36
CA HIS A 75 4.86 -16.56 16.95
C HIS A 75 4.34 -17.06 18.33
N PRO A 76 4.18 -16.19 19.34
CA PRO A 76 3.77 -16.60 20.69
C PRO A 76 2.40 -17.28 20.74
N ASP A 77 1.47 -16.81 19.91
CA ASP A 77 0.17 -17.46 19.69
C ASP A 77 0.31 -18.55 18.63
N ALA A 78 0.05 -19.80 19.03
CA ALA A 78 0.19 -20.99 18.19
C ALA A 78 -0.86 -21.06 17.07
N GLU A 79 -2.04 -20.45 17.25
CA GLU A 79 -3.10 -20.48 16.24
C GLU A 79 -2.78 -19.59 15.03
N LYS A 80 -1.93 -18.58 15.25
CA LYS A 80 -1.52 -17.62 14.22
C LYS A 80 -0.31 -18.09 13.40
N ARG A 81 0.54 -18.98 13.92
CA ARG A 81 1.80 -19.41 13.26
C ARG A 81 1.59 -19.87 11.81
N GLY A 82 2.37 -19.33 10.89
CA GLY A 82 2.30 -19.66 9.47
C GLY A 82 0.99 -19.24 8.78
N LYS A 83 0.09 -18.53 9.47
CA LYS A 83 -1.16 -18.03 8.88
C LYS A 83 -0.93 -16.66 8.24
N PRO A 84 -1.65 -16.34 7.15
CA PRO A 84 -1.67 -15.00 6.60
C PRO A 84 -2.07 -13.97 7.67
N MET A 85 -1.33 -12.87 7.75
CA MET A 85 -1.70 -11.76 8.61
C MET A 85 -2.92 -11.05 8.01
N PRO A 86 -4.00 -10.82 8.77
CA PRO A 86 -5.17 -10.14 8.23
C PRO A 86 -4.89 -8.64 8.06
N ILE A 87 -5.40 -8.07 6.97
CA ILE A 87 -5.36 -6.61 6.76
C ILE A 87 -6.46 -5.97 7.60
N SER A 88 -6.08 -5.32 8.69
CA SER A 88 -7.01 -4.55 9.53
C SER A 88 -6.28 -3.44 10.26
N ALA A 89 -7.00 -2.39 10.65
CA ALA A 89 -6.42 -1.29 11.42
C ALA A 89 -5.81 -1.75 12.75
N GLU A 90 -6.40 -2.77 13.40
CA GLU A 90 -5.88 -3.34 14.64
C GLU A 90 -4.52 -4.00 14.39
N VAL A 91 -4.44 -4.95 13.45
CA VAL A 91 -3.19 -5.65 13.10
C VAL A 91 -2.09 -4.67 12.72
N LEU A 92 -2.39 -3.66 11.91
CA LEU A 92 -1.43 -2.63 11.48
C LEU A 92 -0.86 -1.83 12.66
N LEU A 93 -1.65 -1.59 13.70
CA LEU A 93 -1.23 -0.79 14.86
C LEU A 93 -0.56 -1.61 15.96
N THR A 94 -0.94 -2.87 16.14
CA THR A 94 -0.55 -3.66 17.32
C THR A 94 0.37 -4.83 16.99
N GLU A 95 0.36 -5.35 15.77
CA GLU A 95 1.10 -6.55 15.38
C GLU A 95 2.20 -6.27 14.35
N CYS A 96 2.11 -5.17 13.60
CA CYS A 96 3.16 -4.75 12.70
C CYS A 96 4.30 -4.01 13.43
N TYR A 97 5.53 -4.25 12.99
CA TYR A 97 6.66 -3.44 13.42
C TYR A 97 6.47 -1.97 12.99
N GLN A 98 6.67 -1.04 13.92
CA GLN A 98 6.27 0.37 13.74
C GLN A 98 6.90 1.02 12.50
N GLN A 99 8.17 0.72 12.22
CA GLN A 99 8.92 1.25 11.08
C GLN A 99 8.32 0.75 9.75
N SER A 100 7.90 -0.51 9.71
CA SER A 100 7.31 -1.14 8.53
C SER A 100 5.92 -0.60 8.28
N TYR A 101 5.12 -0.44 9.33
CA TYR A 101 3.83 0.23 9.23
C TYR A 101 3.99 1.69 8.77
N TYR A 102 4.97 2.43 9.27
CA TYR A 102 5.22 3.80 8.82
C TYR A 102 5.61 3.88 7.34
N MET A 103 6.47 2.98 6.85
CA MET A 103 6.79 2.89 5.43
C MET A 103 5.54 2.57 4.60
N LEU A 104 4.75 1.58 5.04
CA LEU A 104 3.51 1.18 4.40
C LEU A 104 2.50 2.33 4.31
N GLN A 105 2.30 3.04 5.42
CA GLN A 105 1.45 4.23 5.48
C GLN A 105 1.89 5.28 4.45
N ARG A 106 3.19 5.57 4.36
CA ARG A 106 3.70 6.55 3.40
C ARG A 106 3.45 6.14 1.96
N VAL A 107 3.67 4.88 1.62
CA VAL A 107 3.45 4.36 0.26
C VAL A 107 1.97 4.37 -0.08
N VAL A 108 1.13 3.74 0.74
CA VAL A 108 -0.30 3.55 0.45
C VAL A 108 -1.06 4.87 0.40
N LEU A 109 -0.67 5.86 1.20
CA LEU A 109 -1.29 7.20 1.21
C LEU A 109 -0.61 8.19 0.25
N GLY A 110 0.40 7.75 -0.51
CA GLY A 110 1.08 8.57 -1.53
C GLY A 110 1.98 9.68 -0.95
N PHE A 111 2.47 9.54 0.28
CA PHE A 111 3.48 10.42 0.90
C PHE A 111 4.93 9.93 0.72
N GLY A 112 5.09 8.81 0.03
CA GLY A 112 6.36 8.20 -0.30
C GLY A 112 6.15 7.18 -1.40
N GLU A 113 7.26 6.62 -1.87
CA GLU A 113 7.26 5.68 -2.98
C GLU A 113 7.63 4.30 -2.49
N SER A 114 7.05 3.29 -3.13
CA SER A 114 7.51 1.92 -2.99
C SER A 114 8.94 1.80 -3.51
N LEU A 115 9.76 0.96 -2.87
CA LEU A 115 11.03 0.58 -3.45
C LEU A 115 10.79 -0.36 -4.66
N PRO A 116 11.74 -0.45 -5.62
CA PRO A 116 11.72 -1.48 -6.65
C PRO A 116 11.83 -2.86 -5.98
N ASP A 117 11.00 -3.81 -6.39
CA ASP A 117 11.09 -5.18 -5.89
C ASP A 117 12.30 -5.89 -6.52
N PRO A 118 13.25 -6.41 -5.72
CA PRO A 118 14.39 -7.15 -6.26
C PRO A 118 13.98 -8.42 -7.04
N GLU A 119 12.77 -8.93 -6.82
CA GLU A 119 12.23 -10.11 -7.50
C GLU A 119 11.54 -9.80 -8.83
N ASP A 120 11.24 -8.52 -9.11
CA ASP A 120 10.68 -8.09 -10.41
C ASP A 120 11.78 -8.15 -11.51
N GLY A 121 11.37 -8.23 -12.78
CA GLY A 121 12.31 -8.22 -13.90
C GLY A 121 13.05 -6.87 -14.02
N ILE A 122 14.26 -6.85 -14.62
CA ILE A 122 15.09 -5.64 -14.73
C ILE A 122 14.31 -4.44 -15.32
N ASN A 123 13.48 -4.67 -16.35
CA ASN A 123 12.69 -3.61 -16.96
C ASN A 123 11.62 -3.04 -16.01
N GLU A 124 11.01 -3.89 -15.17
CA GLU A 124 10.03 -3.45 -14.17
C GLU A 124 10.72 -2.69 -13.03
N GLN A 125 11.91 -3.13 -12.61
CA GLN A 125 12.72 -2.40 -11.63
C GLN A 125 13.13 -1.02 -12.14
N LEU A 126 13.52 -0.90 -13.41
CA LEU A 126 13.84 0.38 -14.05
C LEU A 126 12.61 1.30 -14.11
N ARG A 127 11.45 0.80 -14.53
CA ARG A 127 10.19 1.58 -14.50
C ARG A 127 9.83 2.05 -13.09
N ALA A 128 9.98 1.17 -12.10
CA ALA A 128 9.73 1.53 -10.70
C ALA A 128 10.68 2.65 -10.24
N ALA A 129 11.96 2.60 -10.62
CA ALA A 129 12.92 3.66 -10.31
C ALA A 129 12.67 4.97 -11.08
N GLU A 130 12.16 4.90 -12.32
CA GLU A 130 11.76 6.08 -13.08
C GLU A 130 10.56 6.79 -12.45
N ARG A 131 9.56 6.03 -11.99
CA ARG A 131 8.39 6.56 -11.26
C ARG A 131 8.76 7.35 -10.01
N GLN A 132 9.87 6.99 -9.37
CA GLN A 132 10.39 7.69 -8.20
C GLN A 132 10.96 9.09 -8.52
N GLN A 133 11.20 9.37 -9.79
CA GLN A 133 11.72 10.66 -10.26
C GLN A 133 10.61 11.51 -10.91
N MET A 134 9.40 10.97 -11.04
CA MET A 134 8.28 11.66 -11.67
C MET A 134 7.62 12.67 -10.74
N SER A 135 7.05 13.72 -11.32
CA SER A 135 6.16 14.58 -10.54
C SER A 135 4.89 13.81 -10.16
N PRO A 136 4.21 14.15 -9.05
CA PRO A 136 2.96 13.50 -8.67
C PRO A 136 1.88 13.55 -9.76
N LYS A 137 1.91 14.56 -10.64
CA LYS A 137 0.98 14.70 -11.76
C LYS A 137 1.31 13.70 -12.87
N ASP A 138 2.58 13.60 -13.25
CA ASP A 138 3.03 12.71 -14.34
C ASP A 138 2.85 11.24 -13.95
N LEU A 139 3.15 10.90 -12.68
CA LEU A 139 2.92 9.56 -12.14
C LEU A 139 1.43 9.18 -12.19
N PHE A 140 0.53 10.11 -11.87
CA PHE A 140 -0.91 9.87 -11.95
C PHE A 140 -1.37 9.62 -13.39
N GLU A 141 -0.87 10.40 -14.35
CA GLU A 141 -1.18 10.23 -15.78
C GLU A 141 -0.61 8.91 -16.35
N GLU A 142 0.58 8.49 -15.93
CA GLU A 142 1.18 7.21 -16.34
C GLU A 142 0.38 6.02 -15.80
N LEU A 143 0.07 6.01 -14.51
CA LEU A 143 -0.78 4.97 -13.89
C LEU A 143 -2.16 4.96 -14.54
N GLN A 144 -2.69 6.13 -14.94
CA GLN A 144 -3.94 6.20 -15.68
C GLN A 144 -3.84 5.50 -17.03
N LYS A 145 -2.77 5.71 -17.80
CA LYS A 145 -2.54 5.08 -19.10
C LYS A 145 -2.37 3.56 -19.02
N GLU A 146 -1.60 3.05 -18.06
CA GLU A 146 -1.38 1.59 -17.92
C GLU A 146 -2.69 0.83 -17.66
N ASP A 147 -3.56 1.40 -16.84
CA ASP A 147 -4.87 0.81 -16.58
C ASP A 147 -5.80 0.90 -17.80
N ASP A 148 -5.76 2.01 -18.55
CA ASP A 148 -6.57 2.17 -19.76
C ASP A 148 -6.13 1.18 -20.86
N GLU A 149 -4.82 0.88 -20.95
CA GLU A 149 -4.25 -0.15 -21.83
C GLU A 149 -4.64 -1.58 -21.40
N GLN A 150 -4.69 -1.88 -20.10
CA GLN A 150 -5.17 -3.19 -19.60
C GLN A 150 -6.67 -3.40 -19.86
N VAL A 151 -7.49 -2.35 -19.74
CA VAL A 151 -8.92 -2.41 -20.05
C VAL A 151 -9.16 -2.53 -21.57
N GLY A 152 -8.35 -1.84 -22.40
CA GLY A 152 -8.40 -1.96 -23.86
C GLY A 152 -8.10 -3.37 -24.37
N ASN A 153 -7.08 -4.03 -23.83
CA ASN A 153 -6.72 -5.42 -24.19
C ASN A 153 -7.72 -6.47 -23.68
N SER A 154 -8.60 -6.11 -22.74
CA SER A 154 -9.69 -6.98 -22.27
C SER A 154 -10.90 -6.97 -23.23
N GLY A 155 -10.95 -6.03 -24.18
CA GLY A 155 -12.07 -5.84 -25.11
C GLY A 155 -11.93 -6.53 -26.47
N GLU A 156 -10.73 -7.01 -26.86
CA GLU A 156 -10.48 -7.64 -28.17
C GLU A 156 -10.49 -9.19 -28.13
N GLY A 157 -10.87 -9.78 -27.00
CA GLY A 157 -10.87 -11.23 -26.78
C GLY A 157 -12.25 -11.89 -26.72
N CYS A 158 -13.24 -11.41 -27.48
CA CYS A 158 -14.52 -12.10 -27.72
C CYS A 158 -15.12 -11.63 -29.05
N GLY A 159 -14.57 -12.14 -30.16
CA GLY A 159 -15.19 -12.14 -31.48
C GLY A 159 -15.26 -13.57 -31.99
#